data_AF-A0A7R9HWY3-F1
#
_entry.id   AF-A0A7R9HWY3-F1
#
_cell.length_a   1.000
_cell.length_b   1.000
_cell.length_c   1.000
_cell.angle_alpha   90.00
_cell.angle_beta   90.00
_cell.angle_gamma   90.00
#
_symmetry.space_group_name_H-M   'P 1'
#
loop_
_entity.id
_entity.type
_entity.pdbx_description
1 polymer ?
#
loop_
_entity_poly.entity_id
_entity_poly.type
_entity_poly.pdbx_seq_one_letter_code
_entity_poly.pdbx_strand_id
1 'polypeptide(L)'
;RGEISNFQYLIHLNTLAGRSYNDLMQYPVFPWILADYDSEELDLTDTATFRDFSRPMGAQSVDRLHQFNKRYKEWDDPHGETPPYHYGTHYSSAMIVCSYLVRMEPFVQHFLRLQ
;
A
#
# COMPACT_ATOMS: atom_id res chain seq x y z
N ARG A 1 24.91 6.02 9.33
CA ARG A 1 25.10 6.82 10.58
C ARG A 1 23.81 6.99 11.40
N GLY A 2 22.63 6.57 10.93
CA GLY A 2 21.41 6.61 11.77
C GLY A 2 21.02 8.02 12.22
N GLU A 3 21.43 9.05 11.47
CA GLU A 3 21.25 10.47 11.83
C GLU A 3 19.79 10.92 11.76
N ILE A 4 18.97 10.18 11.01
CA ILE A 4 17.52 10.32 10.91
C ILE A 4 16.87 8.96 11.07
N SER A 5 15.66 8.93 11.64
CA SER A 5 14.88 7.69 11.75
C SER A 5 14.33 7.26 10.39
N ASN A 6 14.00 5.97 10.25
CA ASN A 6 13.33 5.44 9.05
C ASN A 6 12.03 6.19 8.75
N PHE A 7 11.29 6.58 9.78
CA PHE A 7 10.07 7.39 9.63
C PHE A 7 10.36 8.75 9.00
N GLN A 8 11.33 9.50 9.53
CA GLN A 8 11.71 10.81 8.97
C GLN A 8 12.21 10.68 7.53
N TYR A 9 13.03 9.66 7.26
CA TYR A 9 13.51 9.41 5.92
C TYR A 9 12.37 9.14 4.93
N LEU A 10 11.39 8.31 5.31
CA LEU A 10 10.22 8.03 4.47
C LEU A 10 9.33 9.27 4.28
N ILE A 11 9.18 10.13 5.29
CA ILE A 11 8.51 11.43 5.13
C ILE A 11 9.24 12.27 4.08
N HIS A 12 10.57 12.40 4.17
CA HIS A 12 11.35 13.16 3.20
C HIS A 12 11.21 12.61 1.78
N LEU A 13 11.27 11.28 1.60
CA LEU A 13 11.04 10.66 0.30
C LEU A 13 9.65 10.96 -0.25
N ASN A 14 8.61 10.90 0.58
CA ASN A 14 7.25 11.25 0.17
C ASN A 14 7.16 12.72 -0.27
N THR A 15 7.70 13.64 0.52
CA THR A 15 7.70 15.07 0.19
C THR A 15 8.43 15.36 -1.12
N LEU A 16 9.61 14.77 -1.32
CA LEU A 16 10.38 14.95 -2.56
C LEU A 16 9.69 14.32 -3.78
N ALA A 17 8.89 13.27 -3.58
CA ALA A 17 8.06 12.66 -4.62
C ALA A 17 6.75 13.44 -4.90
N GLY A 18 6.57 14.63 -4.33
CA GLY A 18 5.40 15.48 -4.53
C GLY A 18 4.18 15.09 -3.68
N ARG A 19 4.33 14.17 -2.73
CA ARG A 19 3.23 13.71 -1.87
C ARG A 19 2.95 14.76 -0.79
N SER A 20 1.67 14.96 -0.47
CA SER A 20 1.28 15.94 0.55
C SER A 20 0.00 15.52 1.28
N TYR A 21 -0.21 16.07 2.47
CA TYR A 21 -1.46 15.89 3.22
C TYR A 21 -2.65 16.69 2.64
N ASN A 22 -2.38 17.62 1.71
CA ASN A 22 -3.40 18.50 1.13
C ASN A 22 -4.13 17.86 -0.07
N ASP A 23 -3.51 16.87 -0.73
CA ASP A 23 -4.10 16.12 -1.83
C ASP A 23 -4.24 14.64 -1.44
N LEU A 24 -5.48 14.21 -1.18
CA LEU A 24 -5.79 12.83 -0.79
C LEU A 24 -5.46 11.81 -1.88
N MET A 25 -5.42 12.21 -3.16
CA MET A 25 -5.00 11.34 -4.26
C MET A 25 -3.49 11.08 -4.25
N GLN A 26 -2.71 11.99 -3.64
CA GLN A 26 -1.25 11.95 -3.52
C GLN A 26 -0.79 11.97 -2.06
N TYR A 27 -1.55 11.31 -1.19
CA TYR A 27 -1.22 11.22 0.23
C TYR A 27 0.09 10.45 0.46
N PRO A 28 0.87 10.77 1.51
CA PRO A 28 2.09 10.05 1.84
C PRO A 28 1.86 8.55 2.03
N VAL A 29 2.77 7.74 1.48
CA VAL A 29 2.70 6.28 1.48
C VAL A 29 3.74 5.71 2.44
N PHE A 30 3.29 4.78 3.28
CA PHE A 30 4.13 3.99 4.18
C PHE A 30 3.91 2.50 3.93
N PRO A 31 4.95 1.66 4.01
CA PRO A 31 4.79 0.23 3.89
C PRO A 31 4.15 -0.36 5.14
N TRP A 32 3.36 -1.42 4.95
CA TRP A 32 3.05 -2.34 6.04
C TRP A 32 4.35 -2.99 6.53
N ILE A 33 4.56 -3.00 7.85
CA ILE A 33 5.80 -3.49 8.46
C ILE A 33 5.60 -4.90 9.03
N LEU A 34 4.52 -5.09 9.78
CA LEU A 34 4.19 -6.35 10.41
C LEU A 34 3.43 -7.25 9.43
N ALA A 35 3.67 -8.55 9.58
CA ALA A 35 2.92 -9.61 8.92
C ALA A 35 2.04 -10.38 9.92
N ASP A 36 2.43 -10.41 11.20
CA ASP A 36 1.67 -11.05 12.28
C ASP A 36 0.74 -10.06 12.98
N TYR A 37 -0.56 -10.37 12.95
CA TYR A 37 -1.63 -9.63 13.60
C TYR A 37 -2.54 -10.55 14.43
N ASP A 38 -2.16 -11.83 14.57
CA ASP A 38 -2.98 -12.86 15.21
C ASP A 38 -2.40 -13.31 16.55
N SER A 39 -1.07 -13.25 16.70
CA SER A 39 -0.40 -13.57 17.97
C SER A 39 -0.78 -12.60 19.08
N GLU A 40 -0.97 -13.12 20.29
CA GLU A 40 -1.25 -12.31 21.48
C GLU A 40 -0.03 -11.45 21.87
N GLU A 41 1.17 -12.00 21.72
CA GLU A 41 2.44 -11.30 21.90
C GLU A 41 3.26 -11.33 20.62
N LEU A 42 3.84 -10.18 20.28
CA LEU A 42 4.57 -9.98 19.03
C LEU A 42 6.08 -10.14 19.25
N ASP A 43 6.68 -11.20 18.70
CA ASP A 43 8.12 -11.43 18.76
C ASP A 43 8.86 -10.61 17.69
N LEU A 44 9.42 -9.47 18.07
CA LEU A 44 10.18 -8.61 17.16
C LEU A 44 11.56 -9.17 16.76
N THR A 45 11.95 -10.34 17.25
CA THR A 45 13.17 -11.04 16.84
C THR A 45 12.93 -12.10 15.78
N ASP A 46 11.68 -12.55 15.62
CA ASP A 46 11.30 -13.46 14.55
C ASP A 46 11.15 -12.70 13.22
N THR A 47 11.83 -13.19 12.19
CA THR A 47 11.71 -12.66 10.83
C THR A 47 10.31 -12.83 10.24
N ALA A 48 9.56 -13.86 10.66
CA ALA A 48 8.21 -14.13 10.18
C ALA A 48 7.19 -13.08 10.64
N THR A 49 7.50 -12.36 11.72
CA THR A 49 6.68 -11.24 12.23
C THR A 49 6.67 -10.04 11.28
N PHE A 50 7.66 -9.93 10.39
CA PHE A 50 7.81 -8.80 9.49
C PHE A 50 7.45 -9.17 8.05
N ARG A 51 6.92 -8.18 7.34
CA ARG A 51 6.64 -8.27 5.91
C ARG A 51 7.93 -8.40 5.10
N ASP A 52 7.91 -9.25 4.07
CA ASP A 52 8.99 -9.32 3.09
C ASP A 52 8.99 -8.06 2.19
N PHE A 53 10.00 -7.20 2.38
CA PHE A 53 10.17 -5.96 1.63
C PHE A 53 10.73 -6.15 0.22
N SER A 54 11.25 -7.34 -0.11
CA SER A 54 11.65 -7.67 -1.48
C SER A 54 10.45 -7.84 -2.42
N ARG A 55 9.24 -7.95 -1.85
CA ARG A 55 7.99 -8.19 -2.59
C ARG A 55 6.99 -7.05 -2.38
N PRO A 56 6.17 -6.71 -3.39
CA PRO A 56 5.00 -5.85 -3.21
C PRO A 56 3.91 -6.54 -2.37
N MET A 57 2.93 -5.78 -1.88
CA MET A 57 1.80 -6.32 -1.09
C MET A 57 1.02 -7.42 -1.83
N GLY A 58 0.93 -7.31 -3.15
CA GLY A 58 0.28 -8.30 -4.01
C GLY A 58 0.95 -9.67 -4.05
N ALA A 59 2.22 -9.75 -3.65
CA ALA A 59 3.06 -10.93 -3.82
C ALA A 59 3.54 -11.53 -2.48
N GLN A 60 2.94 -11.13 -1.36
CA GLN A 60 3.34 -11.62 -0.04
C GLN A 60 3.05 -13.12 0.11
N SER A 61 1.93 -13.61 -0.42
CA SER A 61 1.63 -15.06 -0.49
C SER A 61 1.91 -15.63 -1.88
N VAL A 62 2.35 -16.90 -1.91
CA VAL A 62 2.70 -17.61 -3.14
C VAL A 62 1.47 -17.76 -4.05
N ASP A 63 0.31 -18.09 -3.51
CA ASP A 63 -0.92 -18.26 -4.28
C ASP A 63 -1.36 -16.97 -4.96
N ARG A 64 -1.30 -15.85 -4.24
CA ARG A 64 -1.67 -14.53 -4.76
C ARG A 64 -0.67 -14.05 -5.81
N LEU A 65 0.62 -14.31 -5.62
CA LEU A 65 1.65 -14.08 -6.62
C LEU A 65 1.36 -14.89 -7.91
N HIS A 66 1.05 -16.18 -7.79
CA HIS A 66 0.69 -17.02 -8.94
C HIS A 66 -0.56 -16.50 -9.65
N GLN A 67 -1.58 -16.08 -8.91
CA GLN A 67 -2.80 -15.50 -9.47
C GLN A 67 -2.51 -14.24 -10.30
N PHE A 68 -1.72 -13.30 -9.76
CA PHE A 68 -1.39 -12.07 -10.50
C PHE A 68 -0.46 -12.33 -11.69
N ASN A 69 0.48 -13.26 -11.58
CA ASN A 69 1.31 -13.68 -12.72
C ASN A 69 0.48 -14.33 -13.82
N LYS A 70 -0.50 -15.16 -13.46
CA LYS A 70 -1.43 -15.77 -14.40
C LYS A 70 -2.25 -14.71 -15.12
N ARG A 71 -2.87 -13.78 -14.37
CA ARG A 71 -3.63 -12.65 -14.94
C ARG A 71 -2.79 -11.81 -15.91
N TYR A 72 -1.54 -11.52 -15.55
CA TYR A 72 -0.65 -10.76 -16.41
C TYR A 72 -0.33 -11.51 -17.73
N LYS A 73 -0.05 -12.82 -17.64
CA LYS A 73 0.32 -13.65 -18.80
C LYS A 73 -0.85 -13.95 -19.73
N GLU A 74 -2.04 -14.13 -19.15
CA GLU A 74 -3.28 -14.41 -19.87
C GLU A 74 -4.05 -13.13 -20.23
N TRP A 75 -3.43 -11.96 -20.06
CA TRP A 75 -4.03 -10.69 -20.40
C TRP A 75 -4.28 -10.62 -21.91
N ASP A 76 -5.55 -10.48 -22.28
CA ASP A 76 -6.01 -10.27 -23.64
C ASP A 76 -6.96 -9.08 -23.63
N ASP A 77 -6.51 -7.96 -24.18
CA ASP A 77 -7.35 -6.78 -24.40
C ASP A 77 -7.80 -6.77 -25.86
N PRO A 78 -9.10 -7.00 -26.14
CA PRO A 78 -9.63 -7.04 -27.50
C PRO A 78 -9.37 -5.77 -28.32
N HIS A 79 -9.18 -4.62 -27.65
CA HIS A 79 -8.93 -3.34 -28.28
C HIS A 79 -7.44 -2.96 -28.35
N GLY A 80 -6.58 -3.68 -27.61
CA GLY A 80 -5.13 -3.43 -27.55
C GLY A 80 -4.75 -2.08 -26.94
N GLU A 81 -5.65 -1.43 -26.20
CA GLU A 81 -5.44 -0.11 -25.61
C GLU A 81 -4.72 -0.18 -24.27
N THR A 82 -4.91 -1.28 -23.54
CA THR A 82 -4.40 -1.46 -22.20
C THR A 82 -3.32 -2.54 -22.17
N PRO A 83 -2.06 -2.19 -21.80
CA PRO A 83 -1.01 -3.19 -21.66
C PRO A 83 -1.29 -4.14 -20.48
N PRO A 84 -0.70 -5.35 -20.47
CA PRO A 84 -0.82 -6.24 -19.33
C PRO A 84 -0.35 -5.60 -18.02
N TYR A 85 -1.06 -5.87 -16.93
CA TYR A 85 -0.73 -5.39 -15.60
C TYR A 85 -1.07 -6.43 -14.52
N HIS A 86 -0.30 -6.41 -13.43
CA HIS A 86 -0.58 -7.29 -12.29
C HIS A 86 -1.74 -6.76 -11.45
N TYR A 87 -1.80 -5.45 -11.21
CA TYR A 87 -2.75 -4.84 -10.28
C TYR A 87 -3.64 -3.84 -11.01
N GLY A 88 -4.96 -4.10 -11.04
CA GLY A 88 -5.95 -3.13 -11.52
C GLY A 88 -6.32 -2.08 -10.49
N THR A 89 -5.73 -2.15 -9.30
CA THR A 89 -5.95 -1.22 -8.20
C THR A 89 -4.61 -0.63 -7.75
N HIS A 90 -4.65 0.63 -7.32
CA HIS A 90 -3.48 1.32 -6.81
C HIS A 90 -3.40 1.20 -5.28
N TYR A 91 -2.18 1.20 -4.75
CA TYR A 91 -1.92 1.09 -3.29
C TYR A 91 -2.22 2.39 -2.52
N SER A 92 -2.50 3.49 -3.23
CA SER A 92 -2.76 4.81 -2.68
C SER A 92 -3.91 5.45 -3.45
N SER A 93 -4.98 5.83 -2.76
CA SER A 93 -6.12 6.56 -3.32
C SER A 93 -6.81 7.36 -2.22
N ALA A 94 -7.57 8.39 -2.61
CA ALA A 94 -8.35 9.18 -1.65
C ALA A 94 -9.32 8.29 -0.84
N MET A 95 -9.94 7.30 -1.48
CA MET A 95 -10.83 6.35 -0.81
C MET A 95 -10.10 5.56 0.28
N ILE A 96 -8.87 5.09 0.03
CA ILE A 96 -8.06 4.38 1.03
C ILE A 96 -7.79 5.28 2.24
N VAL A 97 -7.38 6.53 2.00
CA VAL A 97 -7.06 7.50 3.07
C VAL A 97 -8.30 7.83 3.91
N CYS A 98 -9.42 8.15 3.25
CA CYS A 98 -10.68 8.45 3.91
C CYS A 98 -11.21 7.25 4.72
N SER A 99 -11.10 6.03 4.18
CA SER A 99 -11.49 4.81 4.90
C SER A 99 -10.62 4.58 6.12
N TYR A 100 -9.30 4.74 5.99
CA TYR A 100 -8.35 4.55 7.09
C TYR A 100 -8.60 5.55 8.23
N LEU A 101 -8.93 6.79 7.89
CA LEU A 101 -9.16 7.88 8.86
C LEU A 101 -10.64 8.13 9.17
N VAL A 102 -11.54 7.19 8.86
CA VAL A 102 -13.00 7.41 8.93
C VAL A 102 -13.52 7.86 10.30
N ARG A 103 -12.80 7.60 11.39
CA ARG A 103 -13.17 8.01 12.74
C ARG A 103 -12.73 9.44 13.10
N MET A 104 -12.08 10.15 12.18
CA MET A 104 -11.55 11.49 12.36
C MET A 104 -12.29 12.47 11.43
N GLU A 105 -12.76 13.59 11.96
CA GLU A 105 -13.19 14.71 11.12
C GLU A 105 -11.95 15.40 10.47
N PRO A 106 -12.01 15.88 9.21
CA PRO A 106 -13.14 15.88 8.29
C PRO A 106 -13.26 14.61 7.41
N PHE A 107 -12.46 13.56 7.68
CA PHE A 107 -12.34 12.40 6.79
C PHE A 107 -13.60 11.56 6.68
N VAL A 108 -14.44 11.51 7.73
CA VAL A 108 -15.76 10.86 7.66
C VAL A 108 -16.65 11.51 6.59
N GLN A 109 -16.65 12.84 6.50
CA GLN A 109 -17.47 13.56 5.52
C GLN A 109 -16.92 13.38 4.09
N HIS A 110 -15.61 13.23 3.95
CA HIS A 110 -15.01 12.92 2.66
C HIS A 110 -15.29 11.48 2.24
N PHE A 111 -15.24 10.52 3.17
CA PHE A 111 -15.59 9.12 2.94
C PHE A 111 -17.04 8.98 2.43
N LEU A 112 -18.01 9.59 3.13
CA LEU A 112 -19.42 9.56 2.75
C LEU A 112 -19.70 10.20 1.37
N ARG A 113 -18.86 11.13 0.92
CA ARG A 113 -18.98 11.77 -0.41
C ARG A 113 -18.39 10.96 -1.54
N LEU A 114 -17.48 10.03 -1.26
CA LEU A 114 -16.82 9.19 -2.25
C LEU A 114 -17.52 7.84 -2.47
N GLN A 115 -18.49 7.49 -1.61
CA GLN A 115 -19.32 6.29 -1.72
C GLN A 115 -20.44 6.48 -2.76
#